data_AF-A0A7V1U7X8-F1
#
_entry.id   AF-A0A7V1U7X8-F1
#
_cell.length_a   1.000
_cell.length_b   1.000
_cell.length_c   1.000
_cell.angle_alpha   90.00
_cell.angle_beta   90.00
_cell.angle_gamma   90.00
#
_symmetry.space_group_name_H-M   'P 1'
#
loop_
_entity.id
_entity.type
_entity.pdbx_description
1 polymer ?
#
loop_
_entity_poly.entity_id
_entity_poly.type
_entity_poly.pdbx_seq_one_letter_code
_entity_poly.pdbx_strand_id
1 'polypeptide(L)'
;TLPNTPTVTFHGSTYTSDHVVFSAVETQTRDFTPLETPTPLQQRLFDTYNVEQVTGSSGAIPFVMIGNRYAWAGSQYDPGVLEGKSFDEIVAALQDPSTEIAKQIGGTANVITAMICELTDGQPSEVCSSPVIAEAQAALPKA
;
A
#
# COMPACT_ATOMS: atom_id res chain seq x y z
N THR A 1 -2.04 -15.50 -14.58
CA THR A 1 -0.75 -15.39 -13.86
C THR A 1 -0.49 -13.92 -13.62
N LEU A 2 0.04 -13.54 -12.45
CA LEU A 2 0.43 -12.15 -12.20
C LEU A 2 1.69 -11.81 -13.01
N PRO A 3 1.82 -10.60 -13.55
CA PRO A 3 3.00 -10.22 -14.31
C PRO A 3 4.24 -10.18 -13.43
N ASN A 4 5.39 -10.34 -14.09
CA ASN A 4 6.69 -10.17 -13.47
C ASN A 4 7.02 -8.68 -13.31
N THR A 5 6.30 -7.99 -12.43
CA THR A 5 6.41 -6.54 -12.27
C THR A 5 7.72 -6.17 -11.57
N PRO A 6 8.50 -5.22 -12.11
CA PRO A 6 9.63 -4.65 -11.39
C PRO A 6 9.12 -3.85 -10.17
N THR A 7 9.64 -4.15 -8.99
CA THR A 7 9.25 -3.49 -7.73
C THR A 7 10.40 -2.68 -7.13
N VAL A 8 10.06 -1.82 -6.17
CA VAL A 8 11.04 -1.23 -5.24
C VAL A 8 11.16 -2.11 -3.99
N THR A 9 12.27 -1.97 -3.27
CA THR A 9 12.46 -2.55 -1.93
C THR A 9 12.50 -1.42 -0.90
N PHE A 10 11.91 -1.66 0.26
CA PHE A 10 11.99 -0.83 1.47
C PHE A 10 12.97 -1.41 2.49
N HIS A 11 13.66 -2.52 2.19
CA HIS A 11 14.70 -3.08 3.06
C HIS A 11 15.74 -2.03 3.44
N GLY A 12 15.97 -1.86 4.75
CA GLY A 12 16.92 -0.88 5.28
C GLY A 12 16.50 0.58 5.15
N SER A 13 15.28 0.86 4.67
CA SER A 13 14.76 2.24 4.61
C SER A 13 14.45 2.78 6.02
N THR A 14 14.54 4.10 6.16
CA THR A 14 14.09 4.83 7.36
C THR A 14 13.14 5.93 6.95
N TYR A 15 12.17 6.22 7.81
CA TYR A 15 11.17 7.26 7.56
C TYR A 15 10.90 7.99 8.87
N THR A 16 10.83 9.33 8.81
CA THR A 16 10.54 10.19 9.95
C THR A 16 9.40 11.13 9.55
N SER A 17 8.39 11.22 10.41
CA SER A 17 7.21 12.07 10.21
C SER A 17 6.58 12.38 11.55
N ASP A 18 5.94 13.55 11.63
CA ASP A 18 5.15 13.97 12.79
C ASP A 18 3.74 13.35 12.80
N HIS A 19 3.32 12.72 11.69
CA HIS A 19 1.94 12.26 11.48
C HIS A 19 1.80 10.74 11.38
N VAL A 20 2.78 10.05 10.79
CA VAL A 20 2.69 8.60 10.54
C VAL A 20 3.98 7.88 10.87
N VAL A 21 3.85 6.62 11.29
CA VAL A 21 4.95 5.68 11.39
C VAL A 21 4.89 4.75 10.18
N PHE A 22 6.00 4.65 9.46
CA PHE A 22 6.16 3.65 8.40
C PHE A 22 6.94 2.46 8.95
N SER A 23 6.39 1.26 8.81
CA SER A 23 7.02 0.00 9.22
C SER A 23 6.89 -1.00 8.07
N ALA A 24 8.01 -1.35 7.45
CA ALA A 24 8.09 -2.38 6.42
C ALA A 24 8.93 -3.56 6.91
N VAL A 25 8.62 -4.75 6.39
CA VAL A 25 9.44 -5.95 6.55
C VAL A 25 9.34 -6.80 5.27
N GLU A 26 10.49 -7.14 4.70
CA GLU A 26 10.64 -8.04 3.57
C GLU A 26 11.31 -9.32 4.05
N THR A 27 10.54 -10.40 4.20
CA THR A 27 11.03 -11.63 4.84
C THR A 27 11.96 -12.45 3.96
N GLN A 28 11.91 -12.24 2.64
CA GLN A 28 12.68 -13.00 1.67
C GLN A 28 12.90 -12.21 0.38
N THR A 29 13.99 -12.55 -0.31
CA THR A 29 14.25 -12.12 -1.68
C THR A 29 13.37 -12.88 -2.68
N ARG A 30 13.46 -12.49 -3.95
CA ARG A 30 12.75 -13.13 -5.06
C ARG A 30 13.10 -14.62 -5.26
N ASP A 31 14.34 -14.98 -4.96
CA ASP A 31 14.87 -16.35 -4.98
C ASP A 31 14.64 -17.11 -3.67
N PHE A 32 13.77 -16.59 -2.79
CA PHE A 32 13.38 -17.20 -1.51
C PHE A 32 14.51 -17.26 -0.47
N THR A 33 15.56 -16.46 -0.65
CA THR A 33 16.59 -16.30 0.37
C THR A 33 16.03 -15.45 1.52
N PRO A 34 16.11 -15.88 2.79
CA PRO A 34 15.64 -15.08 3.93
C PRO A 34 16.33 -13.71 3.97
N LEU A 35 15.56 -12.65 4.27
CA LEU A 35 16.06 -11.26 4.25
C LEU A 35 15.90 -10.59 5.61
N GLU A 36 14.68 -10.37 6.09
CA GLU A 36 14.40 -9.79 7.41
C GLU A 36 13.57 -10.72 8.30
N THR A 37 13.73 -10.56 9.63
CA THR A 37 12.87 -11.22 10.62
C THR A 37 11.92 -10.19 11.23
N PRO A 38 10.60 -10.39 11.17
CA PRO A 38 9.65 -9.50 11.82
C PRO A 38 9.91 -9.38 13.32
N THR A 39 9.79 -8.17 13.85
CA THR A 39 9.75 -7.97 15.31
C THR A 39 8.51 -8.64 15.91
N PRO A 40 8.49 -8.93 17.23
CA PRO A 40 7.31 -9.53 17.88
C PRO A 40 6.02 -8.72 17.70
N LEU A 41 6.11 -7.38 17.62
CA LEU A 41 4.95 -6.53 17.36
C LEU A 41 4.46 -6.67 15.91
N GLN A 42 5.38 -6.61 14.92
CA GLN A 42 5.02 -6.81 13.51
C GLN A 42 4.39 -8.18 13.28
N GLN A 43 4.96 -9.25 13.85
CA GLN A 43 4.41 -10.59 13.74
C GLN A 43 3.01 -10.68 14.37
N ARG A 44 2.82 -10.12 15.58
CA ARG A 44 1.49 -10.11 16.22
C ARG A 44 0.45 -9.41 15.38
N LEU A 45 0.79 -8.25 14.80
CA LEU A 45 -0.13 -7.49 13.95
C LEU A 45 -0.46 -8.26 12.66
N PHE A 46 0.55 -8.88 12.05
CA PHE A 46 0.36 -9.76 10.89
C PHE A 46 -0.59 -10.93 11.23
N ASP A 47 -0.35 -11.66 12.32
CA ASP A 47 -1.18 -12.81 12.72
C ASP A 47 -2.61 -12.40 13.12
N THR A 48 -2.80 -11.17 13.59
CA THR A 48 -4.11 -10.66 14.01
C THR A 48 -4.95 -10.21 12.82
N TYR A 49 -4.35 -9.52 11.85
CA TYR A 49 -5.07 -8.84 10.77
C TYR A 49 -4.94 -9.52 9.40
N ASN A 50 -3.90 -10.31 9.16
CA ASN A 50 -3.74 -11.04 7.89
C ASN A 50 -4.37 -12.44 7.97
N VAL A 51 -5.68 -12.44 8.18
CA VAL A 51 -6.52 -13.64 8.35
C VAL A 51 -7.71 -13.58 7.40
N GLU A 52 -8.23 -14.75 7.03
CA GLU A 52 -9.34 -14.87 6.06
C GLU A 52 -10.53 -13.96 6.36
N GLN A 53 -10.89 -13.78 7.63
CA GLN A 53 -12.03 -12.96 8.05
C GLN A 53 -11.82 -11.45 7.82
N VAL A 54 -10.57 -11.00 7.68
CA VAL A 54 -10.21 -9.58 7.52
C VAL A 54 -9.77 -9.29 6.09
N THR A 55 -8.87 -10.09 5.53
CA THR A 55 -8.26 -9.84 4.21
C THR A 55 -8.69 -10.82 3.12
N GLY A 56 -9.56 -11.79 3.44
CA GLY A 56 -9.97 -12.85 2.52
C GLY A 56 -8.93 -13.94 2.30
N SER A 57 -7.79 -13.89 2.99
CA SER A 57 -6.77 -14.94 2.99
C SER A 57 -5.93 -14.92 4.28
N SER A 58 -5.36 -16.04 4.67
CA SER A 58 -4.50 -16.12 5.87
C SER A 58 -3.03 -16.13 5.48
N GLY A 59 -2.24 -15.22 6.06
CA GLY A 59 -0.79 -15.17 5.87
C GLY A 59 -0.33 -14.76 4.47
N ALA A 60 -1.17 -14.11 3.68
CA ALA A 60 -0.85 -13.73 2.31
C ALA A 60 0.14 -12.55 2.25
N ILE A 61 1.00 -12.53 1.24
CA ILE A 61 1.87 -11.40 0.93
C ILE A 61 1.64 -10.94 -0.52
N PRO A 62 1.71 -9.62 -0.81
CA PRO A 62 1.93 -8.52 0.13
C PRO A 62 0.75 -8.31 1.08
N PHE A 63 1.03 -7.85 2.30
CA PHE A 63 0.05 -7.47 3.33
C PHE A 63 0.27 -6.02 3.72
N VAL A 64 -0.80 -5.24 3.82
CA VAL A 64 -0.74 -3.85 4.27
C VAL A 64 -1.84 -3.63 5.32
N MET A 65 -1.49 -2.85 6.34
CA MET A 65 -2.41 -2.43 7.38
C MET A 65 -2.16 -0.96 7.74
N ILE A 66 -3.24 -0.21 7.96
CA ILE A 66 -3.20 1.19 8.34
C ILE A 66 -4.03 1.39 9.61
N GLY A 67 -3.35 1.87 10.66
CA GLY A 67 -3.97 2.29 11.92
C GLY A 67 -4.86 1.24 12.60
N ASN A 68 -4.55 -0.06 12.44
CA ASN A 68 -5.37 -1.17 12.96
C ASN A 68 -6.84 -1.13 12.51
N ARG A 69 -7.15 -0.38 11.45
CA ARG A 69 -8.51 -0.14 10.96
C ARG A 69 -8.71 -0.65 9.55
N TYR A 70 -7.73 -0.40 8.69
CA TYR A 70 -7.72 -0.85 7.31
C TYR A 70 -6.67 -1.95 7.17
N ALA A 71 -7.01 -3.05 6.52
CA ALA A 71 -6.08 -4.12 6.23
C ALA A 71 -6.49 -4.83 4.93
N TRP A 72 -5.52 -5.20 4.11
CA TRP A 72 -5.75 -5.99 2.91
C TRP A 72 -4.53 -6.84 2.58
N ALA A 73 -4.77 -7.87 1.77
CA ALA A 73 -3.73 -8.68 1.15
C ALA A 73 -3.80 -8.56 -0.37
N GLY A 74 -2.64 -8.53 -1.03
CA GLY A 74 -2.53 -8.46 -2.48
C GLY A 74 -2.66 -7.04 -3.06
N SER A 75 -2.69 -6.98 -4.40
CA SER A 75 -2.80 -5.73 -5.17
C SER A 75 -4.21 -5.13 -5.04
N GLN A 76 -4.29 -3.80 -4.95
CA GLN A 76 -5.56 -3.05 -4.93
C GLN A 76 -5.94 -2.47 -6.30
N TYR A 77 -5.17 -2.83 -7.33
CA TYR A 77 -5.43 -2.52 -8.73
C TYR A 77 -5.16 -3.75 -9.60
N ASP A 78 -5.57 -3.74 -10.87
CA ASP A 78 -5.29 -4.81 -11.82
C ASP A 78 -3.80 -4.78 -12.20
N PRO A 79 -2.98 -5.75 -11.75
CA PRO A 79 -1.56 -5.76 -12.05
C PRO A 79 -1.27 -6.01 -13.53
N GLY A 80 -2.23 -6.53 -14.31
CA GLY A 80 -2.08 -6.74 -15.76
C GLY A 80 -1.73 -5.47 -16.54
N VAL A 81 -2.08 -4.29 -16.02
CA VAL A 81 -1.70 -3.00 -16.64
C VAL A 81 -0.18 -2.77 -16.66
N LEU A 82 0.58 -3.53 -15.86
CA LEU A 82 2.03 -3.48 -15.77
C LEU A 82 2.74 -4.57 -16.60
N GLU A 83 1.98 -5.46 -17.24
CA GLU A 83 2.55 -6.58 -17.98
C GLU A 83 3.47 -6.12 -19.11
N GLY A 84 4.68 -6.70 -19.16
CA GLY A 84 5.67 -6.43 -20.20
C GLY A 84 6.36 -5.07 -20.12
N LYS A 85 6.06 -4.25 -19.11
CA LYS A 85 6.65 -2.91 -18.95
C LYS A 85 7.92 -2.94 -18.11
N SER A 86 8.89 -2.14 -18.52
CA SER A 86 10.07 -1.81 -17.73
C SER A 86 9.72 -0.86 -16.58
N PHE A 87 10.62 -0.76 -15.60
CA PHE A 87 10.46 0.16 -14.48
C PHE A 87 10.33 1.63 -14.95
N ASP A 88 11.16 2.04 -15.91
CA ASP A 88 11.15 3.40 -16.45
C ASP A 88 9.85 3.73 -17.19
N GLU A 89 9.28 2.77 -17.93
CA GLU A 89 7.99 2.95 -18.60
C GLU A 89 6.84 3.09 -17.59
N ILE A 90 6.90 2.36 -16.47
CA ILE A 90 5.91 2.47 -15.39
C ILE A 90 6.02 3.85 -14.73
N VAL A 91 7.23 4.29 -14.39
CA VAL A 91 7.46 5.61 -13.78
C VAL A 91 7.00 6.74 -14.72
N ALA A 92 7.33 6.65 -16.01
CA ALA A 92 6.88 7.65 -17.00
C ALA A 92 5.36 7.68 -17.11
N ALA A 93 4.69 6.52 -17.11
CA ALA A 93 3.23 6.45 -17.18
C ALA A 93 2.56 7.05 -15.93
N LEU A 94 3.15 6.87 -14.73
CA LEU A 94 2.64 7.46 -13.48
C LEU A 94 2.65 9.00 -13.48
N GLN A 95 3.48 9.63 -14.31
CA GLN A 95 3.54 11.09 -14.44
C GLN A 95 2.40 11.68 -15.29
N ASP A 96 1.70 10.85 -16.08
CA ASP A 96 0.55 11.26 -16.89
C ASP A 96 -0.75 10.66 -16.32
N PRO A 97 -1.61 11.48 -15.68
CA PRO A 97 -2.85 11.01 -15.04
C PRO A 97 -3.87 10.43 -16.03
N SER A 98 -3.67 10.61 -17.35
CA SER A 98 -4.55 10.03 -18.36
C SER A 98 -4.28 8.54 -18.63
N THR A 99 -3.09 8.04 -18.25
CA THR A 99 -2.71 6.65 -18.46
C THR A 99 -3.47 5.70 -17.53
N GLU A 100 -3.69 4.48 -17.98
CA GLU A 100 -4.36 3.46 -17.17
C GLU A 100 -3.56 3.13 -15.90
N ILE A 101 -2.23 3.14 -16.00
CA ILE A 101 -1.32 2.95 -14.87
C ILE A 101 -1.55 4.03 -13.81
N ALA A 102 -1.55 5.30 -14.21
CA ALA A 102 -1.74 6.40 -13.27
C ALA A 102 -3.14 6.43 -12.66
N LYS A 103 -4.19 6.12 -13.44
CA LYS A 103 -5.56 6.04 -12.91
C LYS A 103 -5.69 4.97 -11.83
N GLN A 104 -5.15 3.79 -12.09
CA GLN A 104 -5.29 2.68 -11.16
C GLN A 104 -4.39 2.81 -9.93
N ILE A 105 -3.09 3.05 -10.14
CA ILE A 105 -2.12 3.17 -9.04
C ILE A 105 -2.32 4.48 -8.28
N GLY A 106 -2.48 5.60 -8.99
CA GLY A 106 -2.74 6.91 -8.39
C GLY A 106 -4.10 6.96 -7.68
N GLY A 107 -5.14 6.36 -8.26
CA GLY A 107 -6.44 6.20 -7.59
C GLY A 107 -6.32 5.42 -6.28
N THR A 108 -5.60 4.30 -6.30
CA THR A 108 -5.30 3.52 -5.08
C THR A 108 -4.52 4.36 -4.05
N ALA A 109 -3.52 5.12 -4.50
CA ALA A 109 -2.73 5.99 -3.62
C ALA A 109 -3.59 7.09 -2.97
N ASN A 110 -4.56 7.65 -3.68
CA ASN A 110 -5.51 8.61 -3.14
C ASN A 110 -6.41 7.98 -2.06
N VAL A 111 -6.86 6.73 -2.27
CA VAL A 111 -7.64 5.99 -1.26
C VAL A 111 -6.82 5.70 -0.01
N ILE A 112 -5.57 5.26 -0.16
CA ILE A 112 -4.65 5.06 0.97
C ILE A 112 -4.41 6.38 1.72
N THR A 113 -4.24 7.48 0.99
CA THR A 113 -4.08 8.82 1.58
C THR A 113 -5.33 9.25 2.33
N ALA A 114 -6.52 8.98 1.79
CA ALA A 114 -7.79 9.22 2.46
C ALA A 114 -7.93 8.43 3.78
N MET A 115 -7.53 7.16 3.79
CA MET A 115 -7.50 6.33 5.01
C MET A 115 -6.56 6.92 6.08
N ILE A 116 -5.37 7.37 5.67
CA ILE A 116 -4.44 8.04 6.58
C ILE A 116 -5.04 9.34 7.11
N CYS A 117 -5.59 10.18 6.23
CA CYS A 117 -6.21 11.45 6.60
C CYS A 117 -7.39 11.31 7.57
N GLU A 118 -8.15 10.21 7.50
CA GLU A 118 -9.17 9.92 8.51
C GLU A 118 -8.54 9.60 9.87
N LEU A 119 -7.45 8.84 9.89
CA LEU A 119 -6.77 8.40 11.12
C LEU A 119 -5.90 9.48 11.76
N THR A 120 -5.57 10.54 11.02
CA THR A 120 -4.78 11.69 11.48
C THR A 120 -5.65 12.93 11.72
N ASP A 121 -6.98 12.78 11.81
CA ASP A 121 -7.93 13.88 12.01
C ASP A 121 -7.75 15.02 10.98
N GLY A 122 -7.48 14.65 9.72
CA GLY A 122 -7.30 15.57 8.60
C GLY A 122 -5.94 16.25 8.55
N GLN A 123 -4.91 15.69 9.21
CA GLN A 123 -3.54 16.24 9.17
C GLN A 123 -2.56 15.43 8.30
N PRO A 124 -1.64 16.08 7.58
CA PRO A 124 -1.53 17.53 7.41
C PRO A 124 -2.63 18.08 6.47
N SER A 125 -3.19 19.23 6.83
CA SER A 125 -4.32 19.80 6.09
C SER A 125 -4.02 20.02 4.61
N GLU A 126 -2.78 20.33 4.21
CA GLU A 126 -2.43 20.58 2.81
C GLU A 126 -2.72 19.37 1.90
N VAL A 127 -2.61 18.15 2.44
CA VAL A 127 -2.89 16.91 1.73
C VAL A 127 -4.36 16.55 1.91
N CYS A 128 -4.81 16.53 3.17
CA CYS A 128 -6.12 16.00 3.54
C CYS A 128 -7.30 16.87 3.12
N SER A 129 -7.09 18.18 2.88
CA SER A 129 -8.14 19.06 2.36
C SER A 129 -8.20 19.13 0.83
N SER A 130 -7.36 18.37 0.12
CA SER A 130 -7.40 18.38 -1.34
C SER A 130 -8.71 17.75 -1.85
N PRO A 131 -9.32 18.28 -2.94
CA PRO A 131 -10.61 17.78 -3.42
C PRO A 131 -10.62 16.28 -3.74
N VAL A 132 -9.51 15.77 -4.30
CA VAL A 132 -9.37 14.35 -4.66
C VAL A 132 -9.35 13.43 -3.43
N ILE A 133 -8.74 13.88 -2.34
CA ILE A 133 -8.73 13.13 -1.08
C ILE A 133 -10.08 13.20 -0.39
N ALA A 134 -10.75 14.36 -0.42
CA ALA A 134 -12.11 14.47 0.11
C ALA A 134 -13.10 13.55 -0.63
N GLU A 135 -12.98 13.44 -1.96
CA GLU A 135 -13.78 12.50 -2.76
C GLU A 135 -13.48 11.04 -2.38
N ALA A 136 -12.19 10.68 -2.27
CA ALA A 136 -11.78 9.35 -1.85
C ALA A 136 -12.25 9.00 -0.42
N GLN A 137 -12.19 9.95 0.52
CA GLN A 137 -12.69 9.78 1.89
C GLN A 137 -14.19 9.49 1.92
N ALA A 138 -14.98 10.16 1.07
CA ALA A 138 -16.42 9.92 0.99
C ALA A 138 -16.79 8.50 0.51
N ALA A 139 -15.86 7.82 -0.17
CA ALA A 139 -16.01 6.45 -0.65
C ALA A 139 -15.53 5.38 0.35
N LEU A 140 -14.90 5.76 1.47
CA LEU A 140 -14.42 4.81 2.47
C LEU A 140 -15.59 4.09 3.17
N PRO A 141 -15.41 2.82 3.58
CA PRO A 141 -16.38 2.12 4.40
C PRO A 141 -16.64 2.90 5.71
N LYS A 142 -17.92 3.08 6.04
CA LYS A 142 -18.31 3.64 7.34
C LYS A 142 -18.02 2.63 8.44
N ALA A 143 -17.54 3.12 9.59
CA ALA A 143 -17.36 2.34 10.81
C ALA A 143 -18.68 1.79 11.35
#